data_AF-A0A090NVP3-F1
#
_entry.id   AF-A0A090NVP3-F1
#
_cell.length_a   1.000
_cell.length_b   1.000
_cell.length_c   1.000
_cell.angle_alpha   90.00
_cell.angle_beta   90.00
_cell.angle_gamma   90.00
#
_symmetry.space_group_name_H-M   'P 1'
#
loop_
_entity.id
_entity.type
_entity.pdbx_description
1 polymer ?
#
loop_
_entity_poly.entity_id
_entity_poly.type
_entity_poly.pdbx_seq_one_letter_code
_entity_poly.pdbx_strand_id
1 'polypeptide(L)' 'SQHQPIGLAKRIGSRLKNSYPRELVRDGKLFTSNA' A
#
# COMPACT_ATOMS: atom_id res chain seq x y z
N SER A 1 6.81 -7.01 -11.89
CA SER A 1 5.42 -7.18 -12.39
C SER A 1 4.53 -6.13 -11.71
N GLN A 2 3.59 -5.50 -12.42
CA GLN A 2 2.83 -4.34 -11.89
C GLN A 2 1.31 -4.56 -11.74
N HIS A 3 0.80 -5.76 -12.06
CA HIS A 3 -0.63 -6.06 -12.05
C HIS A 3 -1.01 -7.07 -10.96
N GLN A 4 -0.32 -7.01 -9.82
CA GLN A 4 -0.61 -7.86 -8.68
C GLN A 4 -1.60 -7.16 -7.74
N PRO A 5 -2.67 -7.82 -7.28
CA PRO A 5 -3.54 -7.27 -6.27
C PRO A 5 -2.77 -7.09 -4.95
N ILE A 6 -2.86 -5.92 -4.34
CA ILE A 6 -2.09 -5.56 -3.12
C ILE A 6 -2.95 -5.51 -1.85
N GLY A 7 -4.26 -5.65 -1.98
CA GLY A 7 -5.20 -5.62 -0.86
C GLY A 7 -6.57 -5.10 -1.27
N LEU A 8 -7.48 -5.09 -0.30
CA LEU A 8 -8.79 -4.47 -0.42
C LEU A 8 -8.74 -3.02 0.05
N ALA A 9 -9.71 -2.23 -0.40
CA ALA A 9 -9.91 -0.86 0.08
C ALA A 9 -11.39 -0.50 0.04
N LYS A 10 -11.81 0.46 0.86
CA LYS A 10 -13.19 0.96 0.91
C LYS A 10 -13.25 2.40 0.44
N ARG A 11 -14.20 2.73 -0.44
CA ARG A 11 -14.49 4.11 -0.83
C ARG A 11 -15.32 4.81 0.26
N ILE A 12 -14.88 5.98 0.70
CA ILE A 12 -15.58 6.85 1.66
C ILE A 12 -15.63 8.25 1.06
N GLY A 13 -16.80 8.64 0.55
CA GLY A 13 -16.94 9.85 -0.27
C GLY A 13 -16.04 9.78 -1.52
N SER A 14 -15.22 10.81 -1.73
CA SER A 14 -14.22 10.86 -2.80
C SER A 14 -12.89 10.16 -2.45
N ARG A 15 -12.73 9.66 -1.21
CA ARG A 15 -11.46 9.09 -0.71
C ARG A 15 -11.48 7.57 -0.75
N LEU A 16 -10.31 6.97 -0.97
CA LEU A 16 -10.08 5.54 -0.83
C LEU A 16 -9.40 5.26 0.52
N LYS A 17 -10.07 4.52 1.41
CA LYS A 17 -9.53 4.11 2.71
C LYS A 17 -8.78 2.80 2.56
N ASN A 18 -7.49 2.84 2.87
CA ASN A 18 -6.61 1.67 2.87
C ASN A 18 -6.93 0.74 4.06
N SER A 19 -6.98 -0.57 3.83
CA SER A 19 -7.05 -1.61 4.86
C SER A 19 -5.81 -2.49 4.90
N TYR A 20 -4.68 -1.99 4.39
CA TYR A 20 -3.38 -2.67 4.48
C TYR A 20 -2.96 -2.83 5.96
N PRO A 21 -2.50 -4.03 6.37
CA PRO A 21 -2.11 -4.27 7.76
C PRO A 21 -1.01 -3.33 8.25
N ARG A 22 -1.10 -2.89 9.51
CA ARG A 22 -0.24 -1.85 10.09
C ARG A 22 1.19 -2.34 10.26
N GLU A 23 1.35 -3.60 10.61
CA GLU A 23 2.61 -4.32 10.74
C GLU A 23 3.36 -4.48 9.40
N LEU A 24 2.69 -4.25 8.26
CA LEU A 24 3.30 -4.29 6.93
C LEU A 24 3.55 -2.89 6.34
N VAL A 25 3.12 -1.83 7.04
CA VAL A 25 3.39 -0.45 6.59
C VAL A 25 4.90 -0.21 6.64
N ARG A 26 5.45 0.32 5.55
CA ARG A 26 6.89 0.58 5.46
C ARG A 26 7.30 1.81 6.27
N ASP A 27 8.44 1.72 6.94
CA ASP A 27 9.03 2.78 7.78
C ASP A 27 9.69 3.93 7.01
N GLY A 28 9.29 4.17 5.74
CA GLY A 28 9.70 5.37 5.00
C GLY A 28 10.67 5.18 3.82
N LYS A 29 11.03 3.94 3.44
CA LYS A 29 11.71 3.67 2.16
C LYS A 29 10.82 2.83 1.23
N LEU A 30 10.38 3.44 0.13
CA LEU A 30 9.55 2.76 -0.87
C LEU A 30 10.37 1.79 -1.74
N PHE A 31 11.64 2.13 -1.96
CA PHE A 31 12.62 1.34 -2.70
C PHE A 31 13.94 1.32 -1.92
N THR A 32 14.54 0.15 -1.76
CA THR A 32 15.98 0.06 -1.46
C THR A 32 16.69 0.28 -2.78
N SER A 33 17.58 1.27 -2.88
CA SER A 33 18.53 1.28 -4.00
C SER A 33 19.35 0.01 -3.89
N ASN A 34 19.30 -0.85 -4.90
CA ASN A 34 20.31 -1.89 -5.07
C ASN A 34 21.57 -1.16 -5.55
N ALA A 35 22.40 -0.72 -4.60
CA ALA A 35 23.78 -0.33 -4.86
C ALA A 35 24.67 -1.53 -4.53
#